data_AF-A0A6L7W3T8-F1
#
_entry.id   AF-A0A6L7W3T8-F1
#
_cell.length_a   1.000
_cell.length_b   1.000
_cell.length_c   1.000
_cell.angle_alpha   90.00
_cell.angle_beta   90.00
_cell.angle_gamma   90.00
#
_symmetry.space_group_name_H-M   'P 1'
#
loop_
_entity.id
_entity.type
_entity.pdbx_description
1 polymer ?
#
loop_
_entity_poly.entity_id
_entity_poly.type
_entity_poly.pdbx_seq_one_letter_code
_entity_poly.pdbx_strand_id
1 'polypeptide(L)'
;MFSFSPRTQAVLLFMGIFALGLVCGTIVERKFLRSPGPLGPPGARGRPYDYNRMIDRMGQDLDLSDEQKSAVRAAFQEYRREIDTVRRQIGEDMRSQEQKLREKLKTILTPEQFAKFEEKNRRQGFRGRGGGRRGPPGDRPPGSRRGPP
;
A
#
# COMPACT_ATOMS: atom_id res chain seq x y z
N MET A 1 -9.02 25.33 47.29
CA MET A 1 -9.23 25.47 45.84
C MET A 1 -8.17 26.42 45.30
N PHE A 2 -7.14 25.91 44.63
CA PHE A 2 -6.07 26.76 44.06
C PHE A 2 -6.56 27.34 42.73
N SER A 3 -6.84 28.64 42.70
CA SER A 3 -7.16 29.37 41.47
C SER A 3 -5.85 29.79 40.80
N PHE A 4 -5.49 29.13 39.69
CA PHE A 4 -4.32 29.49 38.91
C PHE A 4 -4.65 30.65 37.96
N SER A 5 -3.74 31.61 37.85
CA SER A 5 -3.93 32.75 36.94
C SER A 5 -4.00 32.27 35.48
N PRO A 6 -4.70 32.99 34.58
CA PRO A 6 -4.85 32.57 33.17
C PRO A 6 -3.50 32.42 32.45
N ARG A 7 -2.47 33.15 32.90
CA ARG A 7 -1.09 33.01 32.40
C ARG A 7 -0.45 31.69 32.86
N THR A 8 -0.70 31.28 34.11
CA THR A 8 -0.20 30.01 34.65
C THR A 8 -0.91 28.81 34.00
N GLN A 9 -2.22 28.92 33.71
CA GLN A 9 -2.95 27.90 32.93
C GLN A 9 -2.39 27.75 31.51
N ALA A 10 -2.11 28.86 30.82
CA ALA A 10 -1.54 28.80 29.48
C ALA A 10 -0.16 28.12 29.47
N VAL A 11 0.71 28.46 30.43
CA VAL A 11 2.03 27.82 30.57
C VAL A 11 1.92 26.32 30.88
N LEU A 12 0.99 25.92 31.75
CA LEU A 12 0.75 24.50 32.05
C LEU A 12 0.19 23.74 30.85
N LEU A 13 -0.68 24.36 30.04
CA LEU A 13 -1.19 23.77 28.80
C LEU A 13 -0.09 23.60 27.76
N PHE A 14 0.78 24.62 27.57
CA PHE A 14 1.93 24.51 26.67
C PHE A 14 2.92 23.42 27.11
N MET A 15 3.22 23.34 28.41
CA MET A 15 4.07 22.29 28.97
C MET A 15 3.44 20.90 28.82
N GLY A 16 2.12 20.79 28.97
CA GLY A 16 1.37 19.55 28.74
C GLY A 16 1.45 19.09 27.29
N ILE A 17 1.23 19.99 26.33
CA ILE A 17 1.33 19.69 24.88
C ILE A 17 2.77 19.30 24.50
N PHE A 18 3.78 20.01 25.03
CA PHE A 18 5.19 19.72 24.76
C PHE A 18 5.63 18.38 25.34
N ALA A 19 5.22 18.05 26.58
CA ALA A 19 5.46 16.75 27.19
C ALA A 19 4.77 15.62 26.42
N LEU A 20 3.53 15.84 25.93
CA LEU A 20 2.82 14.90 25.06
C LEU A 20 3.57 14.67 23.73
N GLY A 21 4.12 15.75 23.15
CA GLY A 21 4.94 15.69 21.95
C GLY A 21 6.23 14.90 22.13
N LEU A 22 6.92 15.06 23.26
CA LEU A 22 8.17 14.35 23.57
C LEU A 22 7.93 12.86 23.84
N VAL A 23 6.84 12.51 24.52
CA VAL A 23 6.44 11.11 24.75
C VAL A 23 5.99 10.44 23.45
N CYS A 24 5.20 11.13 22.61
CA CYS A 24 4.86 10.64 21.26
C CYS A 24 6.12 10.44 20.39
N GLY A 25 7.05 11.41 20.38
CA GLY A 25 8.28 11.32 19.59
C GLY A 25 9.18 10.14 19.97
N THR A 26 9.39 9.94 21.28
CA THR A 26 10.27 8.86 21.78
C THR A 26 9.67 7.46 21.62
N ILE A 27 8.34 7.31 21.63
CA ILE A 27 7.65 6.03 21.37
C ILE A 27 7.68 5.69 19.88
N VAL A 28 7.52 6.69 18.99
CA VAL A 28 7.63 6.51 17.54
C VAL A 28 9.05 6.09 17.16
N GLU A 29 10.08 6.72 17.73
CA GLU A 29 11.47 6.36 17.41
C GLU A 29 11.85 4.94 17.85
N ARG A 30 11.43 4.50 19.04
CA ARG A 30 11.81 3.19 19.57
C ARG A 30 11.05 2.01 18.98
N LYS A 31 9.83 2.21 18.43
CA LYS A 31 9.01 1.15 17.81
C LYS A 31 8.87 1.23 16.28
N PHE A 32 8.95 2.41 15.66
CA PHE A 32 8.82 2.55 14.20
C PHE A 32 10.17 2.57 13.46
N LEU A 33 11.23 3.19 14.01
CA LEU A 33 12.52 3.30 13.31
C LEU A 33 13.44 2.07 13.48
N ARG A 34 13.16 1.21 14.47
CA ARG A 34 13.77 -0.13 14.60
C ARG A 34 12.92 -1.26 14.02
N SER A 35 11.75 -0.95 13.46
CA SER A 35 11.02 -1.93 12.65
C SER A 35 11.71 -2.02 11.28
N PRO A 36 12.00 -3.23 10.76
CA PRO A 36 12.45 -3.36 9.38
C PRO A 36 11.42 -2.66 8.50
N GLY A 37 11.88 -1.67 7.74
CA GLY A 37 11.02 -0.76 7.00
C GLY A 37 10.08 -1.47 6.02
N PRO A 38 9.15 -0.74 5.37
CA PRO A 38 8.11 -1.28 4.49
C PRO A 38 8.60 -2.04 3.25
N LEU A 39 9.92 -2.20 3.07
CA LEU A 39 10.51 -3.22 2.21
C LEU A 39 10.59 -4.56 2.94
N GLY A 40 9.43 -5.20 3.11
CA GLY A 40 9.38 -6.62 3.43
C GLY A 40 10.12 -7.46 2.36
N PRO A 41 10.44 -8.74 2.67
CA PRO A 41 11.21 -9.60 1.78
C PRO A 41 10.70 -9.56 0.34
N PRO A 42 11.59 -9.52 -0.68
CA PRO A 42 11.18 -9.54 -2.09
C PRO A 42 10.37 -10.82 -2.40
N GLY A 43 9.05 -10.74 -2.31
CA GLY A 43 8.18 -11.91 -2.48
C GLY A 43 6.76 -11.79 -1.92
N ALA A 44 6.50 -10.86 -0.99
CA ALA A 44 5.19 -10.70 -0.36
C ALA A 44 4.11 -9.99 -1.23
N ARG A 45 4.35 -9.78 -2.53
CA ARG A 45 3.46 -9.03 -3.43
C ARG A 45 2.48 -9.93 -4.19
N GLY A 46 1.70 -10.70 -3.45
CA GLY A 46 0.72 -11.60 -4.06
C GLY A 46 -0.48 -11.98 -3.20
N ARG A 47 -0.47 -11.69 -1.90
CA ARG A 47 -1.67 -11.91 -1.08
C ARG A 47 -2.51 -10.64 -1.06
N PRO A 48 -3.83 -10.72 -1.40
CA PRO A 48 -4.76 -9.66 -1.10
C PRO A 48 -4.60 -9.28 0.37
N TYR A 49 -4.43 -7.99 0.65
CA TYR A 49 -4.42 -7.52 2.02
C TYR A 49 -5.77 -7.84 2.64
N ASP A 50 -5.79 -8.59 3.74
CA ASP A 50 -7.02 -9.00 4.40
C ASP A 50 -7.46 -7.89 5.37
N TYR A 51 -8.28 -6.96 4.88
CA TYR A 51 -8.74 -5.86 5.72
C TYR A 51 -9.71 -6.33 6.81
N ASN A 52 -10.41 -7.46 6.65
CA ASN A 52 -11.27 -7.95 7.71
C ASN A 52 -10.43 -8.32 8.92
N ARG A 53 -9.32 -9.03 8.68
CA ARG A 53 -8.35 -9.35 9.72
C ARG A 53 -7.69 -8.11 10.34
N MET A 54 -7.48 -7.05 9.56
CA MET A 54 -6.96 -5.78 10.08
C MET A 54 -7.97 -5.09 11.00
N ILE A 55 -9.24 -5.04 10.59
CA ILE A 55 -10.32 -4.42 11.36
C ILE A 55 -10.59 -5.21 12.64
N ASP A 56 -10.50 -6.54 12.59
CA ASP A 56 -10.66 -7.39 13.77
C ASP A 56 -9.56 -7.11 14.80
N ARG A 57 -8.30 -6.98 14.35
CA ARG A 57 -7.18 -6.59 15.22
C ARG A 57 -7.35 -5.19 15.77
N MET A 58 -7.72 -4.22 14.94
CA MET A 58 -7.99 -2.85 15.38
C MET A 58 -9.14 -2.82 16.41
N GLY A 59 -10.16 -3.64 16.21
CA GLY A 59 -11.26 -3.79 17.14
C GLY A 59 -10.84 -4.39 18.48
N GLN A 60 -9.86 -5.29 18.50
CA GLN A 60 -9.28 -5.82 19.73
C GLN A 60 -8.33 -4.82 20.40
N ASP A 61 -7.47 -4.16 19.63
CA ASP A 61 -6.47 -3.22 20.15
C ASP A 61 -7.10 -1.93 20.71
N LEU A 62 -8.30 -1.56 20.25
CA LEU A 62 -9.02 -0.35 20.65
C LEU A 62 -10.30 -0.66 21.44
N ASP A 63 -10.53 -1.93 21.82
CA ASP A 63 -11.74 -2.38 22.54
C ASP A 63 -13.06 -1.89 21.91
N LEU A 64 -13.16 -1.98 20.58
CA LEU A 64 -14.34 -1.50 19.85
C LEU A 64 -15.57 -2.39 20.14
N SER A 65 -16.72 -1.74 20.34
CA SER A 65 -18.02 -2.43 20.37
C SER A 65 -18.36 -3.04 19.01
N ASP A 66 -19.35 -3.93 18.96
CA ASP A 66 -19.74 -4.57 17.71
C ASP A 66 -20.37 -3.57 16.72
N GLU A 67 -21.09 -2.57 17.22
CA GLU A 67 -21.62 -1.46 16.43
C GLU A 67 -20.47 -0.63 15.83
N GLN A 68 -19.43 -0.33 16.61
CA GLN A 68 -18.25 0.39 16.13
C GLN A 68 -17.48 -0.41 15.08
N LYS A 69 -17.27 -1.71 15.29
CA LYS A 69 -16.64 -2.60 14.29
C LYS A 69 -17.44 -2.61 12.99
N SER A 70 -18.78 -2.66 13.06
CA SER A 70 -19.65 -2.61 11.89
C SER A 70 -19.47 -1.30 11.12
N ALA A 71 -19.47 -0.16 11.82
CA ALA A 71 -19.25 1.16 11.21
C ALA A 71 -17.86 1.27 10.56
N VAL A 72 -16.81 0.77 11.22
CA VAL A 72 -15.44 0.74 10.68
C VAL A 72 -15.38 -0.11 9.42
N ARG A 73 -16.02 -1.29 9.40
CA ARG A 73 -16.10 -2.13 8.19
C ARG A 73 -16.77 -1.41 7.03
N ALA A 74 -17.87 -0.70 7.27
CA ALA A 74 -18.55 0.07 6.24
C ALA A 74 -17.63 1.15 5.65
N ALA A 75 -16.95 1.92 6.51
CA ALA A 75 -16.01 2.96 6.08
C ALA A 75 -14.85 2.40 5.24
N PHE A 76 -14.25 1.27 5.64
CA PHE A 76 -13.19 0.63 4.85
C PHE A 76 -13.68 0.06 3.52
N GLN A 77 -14.93 -0.41 3.45
CA GLN A 77 -15.51 -0.88 2.19
C GLN A 77 -15.73 0.26 1.20
N GLU A 78 -16.23 1.41 1.68
CA GLU A 78 -16.38 2.63 0.88
C GLU A 78 -15.02 3.12 0.36
N TYR A 79 -14.05 3.28 1.27
CA TYR A 79 -12.68 3.66 0.92
C TYR A 79 -12.06 2.75 -0.16
N ARG A 80 -12.28 1.43 -0.06
CA ARG A 80 -11.79 0.48 -1.09
C ARG A 80 -12.41 0.76 -2.46
N ARG A 81 -13.71 1.02 -2.53
CA ARG A 81 -14.41 1.31 -3.80
C ARG A 81 -13.87 2.59 -4.44
N GLU A 82 -13.58 3.61 -3.64
CA GLU A 82 -12.97 4.85 -4.11
C GLU A 82 -11.57 4.61 -4.67
N ILE A 83 -10.72 3.93 -3.90
CA ILE A 83 -9.35 3.60 -4.32
C ILE A 83 -9.35 2.73 -5.59
N ASP A 84 -10.25 1.77 -5.71
CA ASP A 84 -10.34 0.93 -6.91
C ASP A 84 -10.84 1.73 -8.14
N THR A 85 -11.60 2.79 -7.92
CA THR A 85 -11.99 3.73 -8.99
C THR A 85 -10.81 4.58 -9.42
N VAL A 86 -10.06 5.16 -8.48
CA VAL A 86 -8.84 5.92 -8.75
C VAL A 86 -7.79 5.06 -9.46
N ARG A 87 -7.59 3.81 -9.00
CA ARG A 87 -6.66 2.87 -9.64
C ARG A 87 -7.01 2.57 -11.09
N ARG A 88 -8.31 2.44 -11.39
CA ARG A 88 -8.77 2.21 -12.77
C ARG A 88 -8.45 3.41 -13.65
N GLN A 89 -8.77 4.62 -13.19
CA GLN A 89 -8.47 5.87 -13.90
C GLN A 89 -6.97 6.03 -14.16
N ILE A 90 -6.13 5.91 -13.12
CA ILE A 90 -4.67 5.97 -13.27
C ILE A 90 -4.18 4.89 -14.24
N GLY A 91 -4.74 3.68 -14.18
CA GLY A 91 -4.37 2.59 -15.07
C GLY A 91 -4.68 2.88 -16.55
N GLU A 92 -5.77 3.60 -16.83
CA GLU A 92 -6.15 4.04 -18.18
C GLU A 92 -5.22 5.15 -18.67
N ASP A 93 -4.96 6.15 -17.83
CA ASP A 93 -4.06 7.25 -18.16
C ASP A 93 -2.64 6.76 -18.44
N MET A 94 -2.12 5.86 -17.61
CA MET A 94 -0.79 5.26 -17.81
C MET A 94 -0.70 4.51 -19.14
N ARG A 95 -1.73 3.73 -19.51
CA ARG A 95 -1.78 3.04 -20.81
C ARG A 95 -1.78 4.01 -21.97
N SER A 96 -2.53 5.11 -21.87
CA SER A 96 -2.56 6.17 -22.88
C SER A 96 -1.19 6.84 -23.04
N GLN A 97 -0.51 7.17 -21.94
CA GLN A 97 0.83 7.75 -21.98
C GLN A 97 1.88 6.79 -22.54
N GLU A 98 1.79 5.49 -22.20
CA GLU A 98 2.67 4.46 -22.75
C GLU A 98 2.50 4.34 -24.27
N GLN A 99 1.26 4.39 -24.78
CA GLN A 99 0.99 4.40 -26.22
C GLN A 99 1.58 5.63 -26.92
N LYS A 100 1.38 6.83 -26.35
CA LYS A 100 1.96 8.08 -26.89
C LYS A 100 3.49 8.02 -26.93
N LEU A 101 4.12 7.50 -25.88
CA LEU A 101 5.56 7.31 -25.84
C LEU A 101 6.00 6.32 -26.93
N ARG A 102 5.30 5.20 -27.07
CA ARG A 102 5.57 4.18 -28.08
C ARG A 102 5.53 4.74 -29.50
N GLU A 103 4.54 5.57 -29.81
CA GLU A 103 4.42 6.23 -31.12
C GLU A 103 5.58 7.19 -31.39
N LYS A 104 5.96 8.01 -30.40
CA LYS A 104 7.14 8.89 -30.50
C LYS A 104 8.44 8.11 -30.69
N LEU A 105 8.58 6.96 -30.03
CA LEU A 105 9.79 6.14 -30.19
C LEU A 105 9.88 5.53 -31.59
N LYS A 106 8.76 5.22 -32.25
CA LYS A 106 8.77 4.75 -33.65
C LYS A 106 9.29 5.79 -34.64
N THR A 107 9.17 7.08 -34.33
CA THR A 107 9.67 8.15 -35.22
C THR A 107 11.16 8.44 -35.00
N ILE A 108 11.68 8.13 -33.81
CA ILE A 108 13.08 8.39 -33.43
C ILE A 108 13.96 7.17 -33.73
N LEU A 109 13.46 5.96 -33.49
CA LEU A 109 14.22 4.72 -33.61
C LEU A 109 14.05 4.10 -34.99
N THR A 110 15.09 3.40 -35.44
CA THR A 110 14.96 2.49 -36.59
C THR A 110 14.04 1.31 -36.25
N PRO A 111 13.44 0.64 -37.26
CA PRO A 111 12.55 -0.51 -37.02
C PRO A 111 13.19 -1.61 -36.17
N GLU A 112 14.47 -1.91 -36.39
CA GLU A 112 15.21 -2.94 -35.64
C GLU A 112 15.45 -2.53 -34.18
N GLN A 113 15.81 -1.27 -33.93
CA GLN A 113 15.99 -0.74 -32.58
C GLN A 113 14.68 -0.72 -31.80
N PHE A 114 13.57 -0.35 -32.46
CA PHE A 114 12.25 -0.36 -31.85
C PHE A 114 11.79 -1.78 -31.49
N ALA A 115 12.04 -2.77 -32.36
CA ALA A 115 11.75 -4.18 -32.07
C ALA A 115 12.54 -4.69 -30.85
N LYS A 116 13.82 -4.32 -30.74
CA LYS A 116 14.66 -4.67 -29.58
C LYS A 116 14.18 -3.99 -28.29
N PHE A 117 13.72 -2.74 -28.37
CA PHE A 117 13.13 -2.02 -27.25
C PHE A 117 11.87 -2.72 -26.74
N GLU A 118 10.93 -3.06 -27.63
CA GLU A 118 9.68 -3.75 -27.30
C GLU A 118 9.93 -5.10 -26.63
N GLU A 119 10.89 -5.87 -27.14
CA GLU A 119 11.25 -7.17 -26.57
C GLU A 119 11.87 -7.03 -25.17
N LYS A 120 12.72 -6.02 -24.96
CA LYS A 120 13.26 -5.71 -23.64
C LYS A 120 12.14 -5.30 -22.67
N ASN A 121 11.21 -4.47 -23.12
CA ASN A 121 10.09 -3.98 -22.30
C ASN A 121 9.14 -5.13 -21.90
N ARG A 122 8.89 -6.07 -22.83
CA ARG A 122 8.10 -7.28 -22.59
C ARG A 122 8.76 -8.20 -21.55
N ARG A 123 10.08 -8.39 -21.63
CA ARG A 123 10.84 -9.25 -20.70
C ARG A 123 11.00 -8.64 -19.31
N GLN A 124 11.15 -7.33 -19.21
CA GLN A 124 11.34 -6.62 -17.94
C GLN A 124 10.03 -6.36 -17.19
N GLY A 125 8.89 -6.78 -17.74
CA GLY A 125 7.59 -6.70 -17.04
C GLY A 125 7.10 -5.27 -16.88
N PHE A 126 7.49 -4.35 -17.77
CA PHE A 126 6.98 -2.97 -17.76
C PHE A 126 5.47 -2.90 -18.07
N ARG A 127 4.90 -4.02 -18.55
CA ARG A 127 3.45 -4.27 -18.48
C ARG A 127 3.03 -4.53 -17.04
N GLY A 128 2.90 -3.46 -16.27
CA GLY A 128 2.04 -3.36 -15.11
C GLY A 128 2.21 -4.49 -14.09
N ARG A 129 3.13 -4.31 -13.15
CA ARG A 129 3.03 -4.91 -11.81
C ARG A 129 1.75 -4.39 -11.13
N GLY A 130 0.61 -4.90 -11.56
CA GLY A 130 -0.73 -4.40 -11.28
C GLY A 130 -1.83 -5.05 -12.10
N GLY A 131 -1.52 -5.99 -13.02
CA GLY A 131 -2.51 -6.82 -13.69
C GLY A 131 -2.11 -8.28 -13.59
N GLY A 132 -2.81 -9.05 -12.76
CA GLY A 132 -2.73 -10.50 -12.79
C GLY A 132 -3.12 -11.02 -14.17
N ARG A 133 -2.14 -11.22 -15.04
CA ARG A 133 -2.23 -12.18 -16.14
C ARG A 133 -1.38 -13.36 -15.75
N ARG A 134 -2.05 -14.37 -15.18
CA ARG A 134 -1.69 -15.77 -15.40
C ARG A 134 -1.26 -15.87 -16.88
N GLY A 135 -0.02 -16.27 -17.13
CA GLY A 135 0.29 -16.87 -18.42
C GLY A 135 -0.69 -18.02 -18.68
N PRO A 136 -0.95 -18.39 -19.94
CA PRO A 136 -1.75 -19.58 -20.23
C PRO A 136 -1.18 -20.75 -19.40
N PRO A 137 -2.02 -21.61 -18.79
CA PRO A 137 -1.54 -22.81 -18.12
C PRO A 137 -1.04 -23.79 -19.20
N GLY A 138 0.19 -23.58 -19.67
CA GLY A 138 0.92 -24.49 -20.53
C GLY A 138 1.99 -25.20 -19.70
N ASP A 139 1.79 -26.50 -19.51
CA ASP A 139 2.79 -27.51 -19.19
C ASP A 139 3.54 -27.36 -17.85
N ARG A 140 2.81 -27.49 -16.74
CA ARG A 140 3.42 -28.03 -15.52
C ARG A 140 3.39 -29.56 -15.61
N PRO A 141 4.54 -30.26 -15.63
CA PRO A 141 4.56 -31.71 -15.65
C PRO A 141 3.87 -32.27 -14.39
N PRO A 142 2.97 -33.27 -14.51
CA PRO A 142 2.27 -33.83 -13.36
C PRO A 142 3.23 -34.72 -12.58
N GLY A 143 3.81 -34.22 -11.48
CA GLY A 143 4.77 -35.05 -10.74
C GLY A 143 5.29 -34.60 -9.37
N SER A 144 4.95 -33.42 -8.85
CA SER A 144 5.49 -32.98 -7.55
C SER A 144 4.40 -32.72 -6.50
N ARG A 145 3.63 -33.78 -6.18
CA ARG A 145 3.02 -33.90 -4.85
C ARG A 145 4.09 -34.46 -3.90
N ARG A 146 4.72 -33.59 -3.11
CA ARG A 146 5.34 -33.99 -1.84
C ARG A 146 4.77 -33.08 -0.76
N GLY A 147 3.72 -33.54 -0.10
CA GLY A 147 3.31 -32.98 1.19
C GLY A 147 4.33 -33.40 2.26
N PRO A 148 4.52 -32.61 3.34
CA PRO A 148 5.38 -33.02 4.44
C PRO A 148 4.60 -33.87 5.48
N PRO A 149 5.31 -34.69 6.27
CA PRO A 149 4.73 -35.52 7.34
C PRO A 149 4.18 -34.70 8.52
#